data_AF-A0A3D1KTD0-F1
#
_entry.id   AF-A0A3D1KTD0-F1
#
_cell.length_a   1.000
_cell.length_b   1.000
_cell.length_c   1.000
_cell.angle_alpha   90.00
_cell.angle_beta   90.00
_cell.angle_gamma   90.00
#
_symmetry.space_group_name_H-M   'P 1'
#
loop_
_entity.id
_entity.type
_entity.pdbx_description
1 polymer ?
#
loop_
_entity_poly.entity_id
_entity_poly.type
_entity_poly.pdbx_seq_one_letter_code
_entity_poly.pdbx_strand_id
1 'polypeptide(L)'
;MDALEKSSVEGNIGQFTVAFNKGIDCILKTQYKQQGILTSWCAQHDEKTLMPAKARAYELPSLSGKESAKIVLLLMEIENPSKEIITAVNSAVAWFEKVKITGLREDRFYNEKGKIIDKKMVPDENAPPIWARFMELDDNTPFFCDRDGIKKATLAEIGAERRNGYAWYTDQPKEVLKKYPKWVKNNKIILIEKETVKKKPTDEYNIVVSHDGNGDFTSIQEAINASKSFPYQRVTIFIKDGIYEEKIKIHEWNTNLSLIGESKEKTIITYDDYFGKMNLGRNSTFYTYTLLVEANDFYASNLTIQNTSGEVGQAVALSVFSDKVVIENCNILGNQDTLYVSGDGNRQYFKDCYIEGTTDFIFGKATALFENCIIHSKKNSYITAAATPEGTEFGFVFKNCQLTSEADINEVYLGRPWRIYAKTIFINCEMGNHIKPEGWHNWAKPEAEKTAYYAEYQSTGSGSNSEKRVAWSHQLKKCQAKKYTIKKILGEKKRNSNHLWYEINQVKN
;
A
#
# COMPACT_ATOMS: atom_id res chain seq x y z
N MET A 1 -9.88 14.48 64.21
CA MET A 1 -9.90 14.85 62.77
C MET A 1 -8.73 14.17 62.08
N ASP A 2 -9.02 13.10 61.37
CA ASP A 2 -9.00 11.73 61.89
C ASP A 2 -8.36 10.86 60.80
N ALA A 3 -7.69 9.78 61.19
CA ALA A 3 -7.18 8.78 60.25
C ALA A 3 -8.30 8.20 59.35
N LEU A 4 -9.56 8.29 59.79
CA LEU A 4 -10.75 7.97 59.01
C LEU A 4 -11.00 8.94 57.83
N GLU A 5 -10.73 10.24 57.98
CA GLU A 5 -10.80 11.23 56.89
C GLU A 5 -9.67 11.01 55.87
N LYS A 6 -8.46 10.66 56.31
CA LYS A 6 -7.36 10.31 55.38
C LYS A 6 -7.66 9.02 54.61
N SER A 7 -8.19 7.97 55.25
CA SER A 7 -8.53 6.72 54.56
C SER A 7 -9.71 6.87 53.59
N SER A 8 -10.67 7.74 53.90
CA SER A 8 -11.80 8.04 52.99
C SER A 8 -11.35 8.89 51.81
N VAL A 9 -10.44 9.85 52.01
CA VAL A 9 -9.84 10.64 50.94
C VAL A 9 -8.96 9.77 50.04
N GLU A 10 -8.11 8.89 50.58
CA GLU A 10 -7.30 7.95 49.79
C GLU A 10 -8.17 6.92 49.03
N GLY A 11 -9.22 6.40 49.67
CA GLY A 11 -10.19 5.51 49.04
C GLY A 11 -10.97 6.18 47.90
N ASN A 12 -11.34 7.44 48.07
CA ASN A 12 -12.01 8.24 47.05
C ASN A 12 -11.06 8.57 45.88
N ILE A 13 -9.80 8.93 46.15
CA ILE A 13 -8.77 9.18 45.12
C ILE A 13 -8.55 7.93 44.24
N GLY A 14 -8.55 6.73 44.84
CA GLY A 14 -8.47 5.47 44.11
C GLY A 14 -9.65 5.27 43.15
N GLN A 15 -10.88 5.53 43.61
CA GLN A 15 -12.09 5.41 42.78
C GLN A 15 -12.11 6.44 41.63
N PHE A 16 -11.71 7.68 41.89
CA PHE A 16 -11.61 8.72 40.86
C PHE A 16 -10.61 8.34 39.77
N THR A 17 -9.44 7.82 40.15
CA THR A 17 -8.41 7.40 39.20
C THR A 17 -8.90 6.26 38.31
N VAL A 18 -9.59 5.27 38.88
CA VAL A 18 -10.18 4.16 38.12
C VAL A 18 -11.25 4.66 37.15
N ALA A 19 -12.14 5.55 37.59
CA ALA A 19 -13.19 6.10 36.74
C ALA A 19 -12.61 6.95 35.60
N PHE A 20 -11.62 7.79 35.90
CA PHE A 20 -10.92 8.60 34.90
C PHE A 20 -10.23 7.74 33.85
N ASN A 21 -9.47 6.71 34.27
CA ASN A 21 -8.80 5.79 33.35
C ASN A 21 -9.78 5.01 32.46
N LYS A 22 -10.94 4.62 32.98
CA LYS A 22 -12.02 4.04 32.16
C LYS A 22 -12.56 5.04 31.13
N GLY A 23 -12.66 6.32 31.50
CA GLY A 23 -13.00 7.40 30.58
C GLY A 23 -11.97 7.56 29.46
N ILE A 24 -10.68 7.54 29.78
CA ILE A 24 -9.59 7.59 28.80
C ILE A 24 -9.62 6.37 27.87
N ASP A 25 -9.80 5.16 28.40
CA ASP A 25 -9.93 3.94 27.60
C ASP A 25 -11.10 4.02 26.61
N CYS A 26 -12.26 4.54 27.05
CA CYS A 26 -13.41 4.79 26.18
C CYS A 26 -13.09 5.83 25.08
N ILE A 27 -12.41 6.92 25.43
CA ILE A 27 -11.94 7.92 24.47
C ILE A 27 -11.04 7.27 23.41
N LEU A 28 -10.03 6.50 23.81
CA LEU A 28 -9.11 5.88 22.86
C LEU A 28 -9.82 4.90 21.92
N LYS A 29 -10.78 4.12 22.43
CA LYS A 29 -11.56 3.15 21.65
C LYS A 29 -12.56 3.78 20.67
N THR A 30 -12.98 5.01 20.93
CA THR A 30 -13.91 5.76 20.05
C THR A 30 -13.20 6.59 18.99
N GLN A 31 -11.86 6.62 18.98
CA GLN A 31 -11.13 7.31 17.90
C GLN A 31 -11.38 6.62 16.57
N TYR A 32 -11.81 7.38 15.57
CA TYR A 32 -12.22 6.81 14.29
C TYR A 32 -11.01 6.44 13.43
N LYS A 33 -11.13 5.33 12.69
CA LYS A 33 -10.16 4.89 11.69
C LYS A 33 -10.74 5.06 10.30
N GLN A 34 -10.31 6.10 9.58
CA GLN A 34 -10.66 6.30 8.19
C GLN A 34 -9.71 5.46 7.33
N GLN A 35 -10.24 4.44 6.66
CA GLN A 35 -9.46 3.54 5.79
C GLN A 35 -8.25 2.92 6.52
N GLY A 36 -8.44 2.52 7.79
CA GLY A 36 -7.39 1.93 8.63
C GLY A 36 -6.46 2.91 9.33
N ILE A 37 -6.50 4.20 8.96
CA ILE A 37 -5.65 5.25 9.55
C ILE A 37 -6.45 5.96 10.65
N LEU A 38 -5.87 6.06 11.86
CA LEU A 38 -6.48 6.83 12.96
C LEU A 38 -6.60 8.31 12.56
N THR A 39 -7.73 8.91 12.88
CA THR A 39 -8.01 10.32 12.59
C THR A 39 -8.38 11.07 13.86
N SER A 40 -9.54 11.74 13.87
CA SER A 40 -10.11 12.42 15.04
C SER A 40 -11.27 11.61 15.61
N TRP A 41 -11.98 12.19 16.56
CA TRP A 41 -13.20 11.61 17.13
C TRP A 41 -14.42 12.08 16.36
N CYS A 42 -15.47 11.28 16.46
CA CYS A 42 -16.77 11.63 15.91
C CYS A 42 -17.61 12.42 16.91
N ALA A 43 -18.60 13.13 16.39
CA ALA A 43 -19.50 13.94 17.21
C ALA A 43 -20.36 13.09 18.16
N GLN A 44 -20.69 11.85 17.75
CA GLN A 44 -21.47 10.88 18.52
C GLN A 44 -20.98 9.46 18.22
N HIS A 45 -21.13 8.58 19.21
CA HIS A 45 -20.76 7.17 19.13
C HIS A 45 -21.89 6.31 19.70
N ASP A 46 -22.02 5.09 19.19
CA ASP A 46 -22.90 4.07 19.76
C ASP A 46 -22.29 3.54 21.07
N GLU A 47 -23.13 3.39 22.10
CA GLU A 47 -22.67 3.06 23.46
C GLU A 47 -22.05 1.65 23.58
N LYS A 48 -22.35 0.75 22.63
CA LYS A 48 -21.91 -0.66 22.68
C LYS A 48 -20.76 -0.91 21.73
N THR A 49 -20.93 -0.49 20.47
CA THR A 49 -19.95 -0.71 19.40
C THR A 49 -18.85 0.34 19.39
N LEU A 50 -19.07 1.49 20.04
CA LEU A 50 -18.17 2.65 20.06
C LEU A 50 -17.93 3.29 18.69
N MET A 51 -18.65 2.83 17.66
CA MET A 51 -18.57 3.34 16.30
C MET A 51 -19.39 4.62 16.14
N PRO A 52 -19.06 5.48 15.15
CA PRO A 52 -19.84 6.69 14.89
C PRO A 52 -21.30 6.36 14.61
N ALA A 53 -22.21 7.05 15.29
CA ALA A 53 -23.63 6.73 15.24
C ALA A 53 -24.50 7.98 15.11
N LYS A 54 -25.71 7.80 14.59
CA LYS A 54 -26.71 8.85 14.52
C LYS A 54 -27.31 9.06 15.91
N ALA A 55 -27.45 10.30 16.34
CA ALA A 55 -28.22 10.64 17.53
C ALA A 55 -29.59 11.19 17.13
N ARG A 56 -29.82 12.51 17.26
CA ARG A 56 -31.04 13.15 16.75
C ARG A 56 -31.08 13.12 15.22
N ALA A 57 -32.25 13.43 14.65
CA ALA A 57 -32.47 13.44 13.19
C ALA A 57 -31.37 14.19 12.41
N TYR A 58 -30.87 15.29 12.99
CA TYR A 58 -29.88 16.22 12.46
C TYR A 58 -28.49 16.10 13.12
N GLU A 59 -28.23 15.02 13.85
CA GLU A 59 -26.92 14.67 14.43
C GLU A 59 -26.41 13.41 13.76
N LEU A 60 -25.84 13.60 12.57
CA LEU A 60 -25.38 12.53 11.71
C LEU A 60 -23.98 12.04 12.15
N PRO A 61 -23.67 10.74 11.97
CA PRO A 61 -22.32 10.22 12.16
C PRO A 61 -21.33 11.05 11.37
N SER A 62 -20.33 11.62 12.04
CA SER A 62 -19.40 12.55 11.43
C SER A 62 -18.14 12.70 12.25
N LEU A 63 -17.00 12.85 11.57
CA LEU A 63 -15.79 13.35 12.20
C LEU A 63 -15.99 14.80 12.63
N SER A 64 -15.39 15.19 13.75
CA SER A 64 -15.65 16.50 14.31
C SER A 64 -14.41 17.28 14.73
N GLY A 65 -14.21 18.44 14.11
CA GLY A 65 -13.11 19.34 14.44
C GLY A 65 -13.21 19.93 15.85
N LYS A 66 -14.41 20.36 16.26
CA LYS A 66 -14.61 21.06 17.53
C LYS A 66 -14.57 20.11 18.73
N GLU A 67 -15.32 19.02 18.66
CA GLU A 67 -15.39 18.02 19.72
C GLU A 67 -14.03 17.34 19.93
N SER A 68 -13.33 16.99 18.83
CA SER A 68 -12.00 16.39 18.91
C SER A 68 -10.95 17.30 19.52
N ALA A 69 -11.00 18.62 19.26
CA ALA A 69 -10.00 19.54 19.78
C ALA A 69 -9.96 19.51 21.32
N LYS A 70 -11.12 19.41 21.97
CA LYS A 70 -11.21 19.31 23.44
C LYS A 70 -10.67 17.99 23.97
N ILE A 71 -10.93 16.88 23.26
CA ILE A 71 -10.41 15.56 23.63
C ILE A 71 -8.89 15.57 23.55
N VAL A 72 -8.32 16.11 22.46
CA VAL A 72 -6.87 16.18 22.31
C VAL A 72 -6.23 17.04 23.41
N LEU A 73 -6.82 18.18 23.75
CA LEU A 73 -6.33 19.01 24.84
C LEU A 73 -6.36 18.27 26.19
N LEU A 74 -7.41 17.52 26.49
CA LEU A 74 -7.50 16.68 27.69
C LEU A 74 -6.41 15.60 27.70
N LEU A 75 -6.23 14.89 26.59
CA LEU A 75 -5.19 13.85 26.47
C LEU A 75 -3.79 14.43 26.63
N MET A 76 -3.57 15.66 26.16
CA MET A 76 -2.30 16.36 26.29
C MET A 76 -2.01 16.84 27.74
N GLU A 77 -3.00 16.88 28.62
CA GLU A 77 -2.84 17.21 30.03
C GLU A 77 -2.38 16.02 30.89
N ILE A 78 -2.40 14.79 30.34
CA ILE A 78 -1.98 13.58 31.04
C ILE A 78 -0.44 13.58 31.15
N GLU A 79 0.06 13.51 32.38
CA GLU A 79 1.49 13.34 32.66
C GLU A 79 1.95 11.93 32.31
N ASN A 80 3.12 11.80 31.67
CA ASN A 80 3.68 10.52 31.21
C ASN A 80 2.67 9.69 30.39
N PRO A 81 2.13 10.23 29.28
CA PRO A 81 1.09 9.58 28.51
C PRO A 81 1.57 8.23 27.94
N SER A 82 0.66 7.26 27.86
CA SER A 82 0.93 5.96 27.27
C SER A 82 1.17 6.07 25.75
N LYS A 83 1.71 5.01 25.14
CA LYS A 83 1.95 4.96 23.68
C LYS A 83 0.66 5.13 22.87
N GLU A 84 -0.44 4.60 23.38
CA GLU A 84 -1.78 4.69 22.78
C GLU A 84 -2.27 6.14 22.80
N ILE A 85 -2.10 6.85 23.92
CA ILE A 85 -2.43 8.29 24.03
C ILE A 85 -1.57 9.10 23.06
N ILE A 86 -0.27 8.82 23.00
CA ILE A 86 0.65 9.49 22.08
C ILE A 86 0.21 9.29 20.63
N THR A 87 -0.09 8.05 20.24
CA THR A 87 -0.55 7.71 18.90
C THR A 87 -1.86 8.42 18.57
N ALA A 88 -2.80 8.45 19.52
CA ALA A 88 -4.10 9.09 19.36
C ALA A 88 -3.97 10.61 19.14
N VAL A 89 -3.18 11.29 19.98
CA VAL A 89 -2.91 12.73 19.87
C VAL A 89 -2.22 13.06 18.54
N ASN A 90 -1.17 12.31 18.17
CA ASN A 90 -0.42 12.55 16.93
C ASN A 90 -1.31 12.38 15.69
N SER A 91 -2.14 11.34 15.67
CA SER A 91 -3.08 11.07 14.57
C SER A 91 -4.12 12.16 14.42
N ALA A 92 -4.67 12.65 15.55
CA ALA A 92 -5.64 13.74 15.54
C ALA A 92 -5.02 15.07 15.10
N VAL A 93 -3.79 15.36 15.52
CA VAL A 93 -3.03 16.54 15.06
C VAL A 93 -2.75 16.49 13.57
N ALA A 94 -2.29 15.34 13.06
CA ALA A 94 -2.10 15.14 11.62
C ALA A 94 -3.41 15.33 10.84
N TRP A 95 -4.54 14.85 11.40
CA TRP A 95 -5.84 15.07 10.80
C TRP A 95 -6.27 16.54 10.82
N PHE A 96 -6.06 17.28 11.93
CA PHE A 96 -6.32 18.72 11.98
C PHE A 96 -5.52 19.49 10.92
N GLU A 97 -4.25 19.14 10.71
CA GLU A 97 -3.42 19.74 9.66
C GLU A 97 -3.94 19.40 8.25
N LYS A 98 -4.41 18.17 8.03
CA LYS A 98 -4.96 17.71 6.75
C LYS A 98 -6.25 18.44 6.36
N VAL A 99 -7.15 18.67 7.32
CA VAL A 99 -8.53 19.16 7.05
C VAL A 99 -8.72 20.64 7.36
N LYS A 100 -7.65 21.37 7.70
CA LYS A 100 -7.74 22.82 7.93
C LYS A 100 -8.14 23.53 6.64
N ILE A 101 -9.04 24.49 6.77
CA ILE A 101 -9.51 25.35 5.69
C ILE A 101 -8.73 26.65 5.78
N THR A 102 -8.05 27.00 4.69
CA THR A 102 -7.29 28.26 4.53
C THR A 102 -7.86 29.07 3.38
N GLY A 103 -7.59 30.38 3.36
CA GLY A 103 -8.07 31.25 2.29
C GLY A 103 -9.56 31.61 2.37
N LEU A 104 -10.23 31.24 3.46
CA LEU A 104 -11.64 31.51 3.70
C LEU A 104 -11.85 31.97 5.15
N ARG A 105 -12.76 32.92 5.35
CA ARG A 105 -13.27 33.28 6.69
C ARG A 105 -14.79 33.25 6.75
N GLU A 106 -15.33 32.97 7.93
CA GLU A 106 -16.76 33.09 8.21
C GLU A 106 -17.08 34.54 8.59
N ASP A 107 -17.85 35.23 7.74
CA ASP A 107 -18.38 36.56 8.01
C ASP A 107 -19.80 36.51 8.55
N ARG A 108 -20.07 37.42 9.49
CA ARG A 108 -21.39 37.58 10.13
C ARG A 108 -21.99 38.91 9.70
N PHE A 109 -23.21 38.85 9.18
CA PHE A 109 -23.97 40.02 8.77
C PHE A 109 -25.04 40.30 9.81
N TYR A 110 -25.18 41.56 10.19
CA TYR A 110 -26.05 42.00 11.27
C TYR A 110 -27.14 42.93 10.75
N ASN A 111 -28.33 42.88 11.35
CA ASN A 111 -29.34 43.92 11.15
C ASN A 111 -29.07 45.16 12.03
N GLU A 112 -29.88 46.20 11.86
CA GLU A 112 -29.81 47.46 12.64
C GLU A 112 -29.89 47.27 14.16
N LYS A 113 -30.43 46.12 14.62
CA LYS A 113 -30.53 45.76 16.05
C LYS A 113 -29.36 44.90 16.54
N GLY A 114 -28.31 44.70 15.74
CA GLY A 114 -27.14 43.89 16.09
C GLY A 114 -27.40 42.38 16.12
N LYS A 115 -28.52 41.90 15.56
CA LYS A 115 -28.80 40.45 15.45
C LYS A 115 -28.20 39.92 14.14
N ILE A 116 -27.53 38.76 14.22
CA ILE A 116 -27.03 38.06 13.03
C ILE A 116 -28.20 37.66 12.13
N ILE A 117 -28.18 38.12 10.89
CA ILE A 117 -29.16 37.80 9.85
C ILE A 117 -28.61 36.84 8.79
N ASP A 118 -27.30 36.77 8.63
CA ASP A 118 -26.66 35.83 7.73
C ASP A 118 -25.23 35.51 8.17
N LYS A 119 -24.75 34.33 7.78
CA LYS A 119 -23.35 33.94 7.87
C LYS A 119 -22.88 33.43 6.52
N LYS A 120 -21.75 33.94 6.03
CA LYS A 120 -21.20 33.54 4.73
C LYS A 120 -19.73 33.21 4.85
N MET A 121 -19.32 32.25 4.04
CA MET A 121 -17.90 32.01 3.78
C MET A 121 -17.44 32.99 2.70
N VAL A 122 -16.42 33.77 3.01
CA VAL A 122 -15.84 34.74 2.08
C VAL A 122 -14.36 34.41 1.84
N PRO A 123 -13.87 34.52 0.59
CA PRO A 123 -12.45 34.45 0.29
C PRO A 123 -11.65 35.50 1.06
N ASP A 124 -10.59 35.04 1.74
CA ASP A 124 -9.61 35.87 2.42
C ASP A 124 -8.32 35.06 2.59
N GLU A 125 -7.33 35.33 1.72
CA GLU A 125 -6.03 34.62 1.70
C GLU A 125 -5.25 34.76 3.01
N ASN A 126 -5.50 35.83 3.78
CA ASN A 126 -4.80 36.11 5.03
C ASN A 126 -5.57 35.65 6.27
N ALA A 127 -6.75 35.06 6.10
CA ALA A 127 -7.53 34.56 7.21
C ALA A 127 -6.80 33.44 7.96
N PRO A 128 -6.86 33.43 9.31
CA PRO A 128 -6.34 32.31 10.08
C PRO A 128 -7.10 31.02 9.71
N PRO A 129 -6.47 29.85 9.83
CA PRO A 129 -7.13 28.59 9.53
C PRO A 129 -8.39 28.38 10.37
N ILE A 130 -9.40 27.79 9.74
CA ILE A 130 -10.66 27.38 10.37
C ILE A 130 -10.95 25.92 10.02
N TRP A 131 -11.82 25.27 10.78
CA TRP A 131 -12.19 23.88 10.58
C TRP A 131 -13.70 23.74 10.53
N ALA A 132 -14.19 22.85 9.67
CA ALA A 132 -15.57 22.42 9.74
C ALA A 132 -15.82 21.66 11.06
N ARG A 133 -16.99 21.85 11.65
CA ARG A 133 -17.39 21.14 12.85
C ARG A 133 -17.77 19.70 12.54
N PHE A 134 -18.33 19.42 11.37
CA PHE A 134 -18.73 18.08 10.95
C PHE A 134 -18.21 17.79 9.55
N MET A 135 -17.63 16.62 9.39
CA MET A 135 -17.05 16.13 8.15
C MET A 135 -17.47 14.68 7.91
N GLU A 136 -17.52 14.32 6.64
CA GLU A 136 -17.78 12.95 6.20
C GLU A 136 -16.75 11.97 6.73
N LEU A 137 -17.23 10.76 7.06
CA LEU A 137 -16.38 9.69 7.56
C LEU A 137 -15.45 9.12 6.48
N ASP A 138 -15.87 9.18 5.21
CA ASP A 138 -15.14 8.54 4.10
C ASP A 138 -14.01 9.40 3.55
N ASP A 139 -14.25 10.72 3.38
CA ASP A 139 -13.35 11.61 2.64
C ASP A 139 -12.98 12.92 3.36
N ASN A 140 -13.56 13.18 4.55
CA ASN A 140 -13.43 14.43 5.31
C ASN A 140 -14.09 15.66 4.69
N THR A 141 -14.98 15.49 3.71
CA THR A 141 -15.72 16.61 3.12
C THR A 141 -16.61 17.26 4.17
N PRO A 142 -16.54 18.59 4.39
CA PRO A 142 -17.47 19.29 5.27
C PRO A 142 -18.92 19.13 4.81
N PHE A 143 -19.85 18.99 5.76
CA PHE A 143 -21.27 19.03 5.45
C PHE A 143 -22.07 19.84 6.48
N PHE A 144 -23.24 20.28 6.05
CA PHE A 144 -24.20 21.06 6.82
C PHE A 144 -25.56 20.37 6.77
N CYS A 145 -26.46 20.65 7.71
CA CYS A 145 -27.84 20.16 7.61
C CYS A 145 -28.82 21.02 8.40
N ASP A 146 -30.06 21.00 7.93
CA ASP A 146 -31.20 21.51 8.69
C ASP A 146 -31.71 20.47 9.69
N ARG A 147 -32.80 20.80 10.39
CA ARG A 147 -33.44 19.87 11.35
C ARG A 147 -34.02 18.61 10.69
N ASP A 148 -34.13 18.59 9.37
CA ASP A 148 -34.51 17.42 8.58
C ASP A 148 -33.38 16.37 8.50
N GLY A 149 -32.14 16.74 8.84
CA GLY A 149 -30.98 15.85 8.75
C GLY A 149 -30.52 15.56 7.33
N ILE A 150 -30.95 16.34 6.33
CA ILE A 150 -30.46 16.20 4.96
C ILE A 150 -29.15 16.96 4.83
N LYS A 151 -28.09 16.24 4.42
CA LYS A 151 -26.77 16.83 4.19
C LYS A 151 -26.81 17.84 3.04
N LYS A 152 -26.12 18.95 3.24
CA LYS A 152 -25.91 20.05 2.32
C LYS A 152 -24.42 20.32 2.18
N ALA A 153 -23.97 20.68 0.99
CA ALA A 153 -22.55 20.85 0.70
C ALA A 153 -22.03 22.20 1.21
N THR A 154 -22.90 23.21 1.28
CA THR A 154 -22.51 24.56 1.67
C THR A 154 -23.41 25.16 2.75
N LEU A 155 -22.85 26.10 3.50
CA LEU A 155 -23.59 26.85 4.52
C LEU A 155 -24.76 27.66 3.91
N ALA A 156 -24.67 28.02 2.62
CA ALA A 156 -25.71 28.75 1.90
C ALA A 156 -26.96 27.91 1.57
N GLU A 157 -26.84 26.59 1.60
CA GLU A 157 -27.93 25.65 1.28
C GLU A 157 -28.82 25.31 2.48
N ILE A 158 -28.40 25.63 3.72
CA ILE A 158 -29.20 25.41 4.93
C ILE A 158 -30.03 26.64 5.30
N GLY A 159 -31.14 26.43 5.99
CA GLY A 159 -32.07 27.46 6.45
C GLY A 159 -31.46 28.47 7.42
N ALA A 160 -32.02 29.69 7.43
CA ALA A 160 -31.51 30.81 8.21
C ALA A 160 -31.41 30.53 9.73
N GLU A 161 -32.32 29.71 10.28
CA GLU A 161 -32.27 29.31 11.70
C GLU A 161 -30.95 28.58 12.02
N ARG A 162 -30.63 27.55 11.23
CA ARG A 162 -29.44 26.72 11.44
C ARG A 162 -28.17 27.42 11.02
N ARG A 163 -28.21 28.17 9.93
CA ARG A 163 -27.09 28.98 9.44
C ARG A 163 -26.60 29.97 10.49
N ASN A 164 -27.53 30.72 11.08
CA ASN A 164 -27.20 31.83 11.97
C ASN A 164 -27.06 31.38 13.42
N GLY A 165 -27.90 30.43 13.86
CA GLY A 165 -28.00 29.99 15.25
C GLY A 165 -27.02 28.89 15.66
N TYR A 166 -26.25 28.33 14.72
CA TYR A 166 -25.33 27.23 15.00
C TYR A 166 -23.89 27.55 14.59
N ALA A 167 -22.93 26.95 15.30
CA ALA A 167 -21.50 27.05 15.00
C ALA A 167 -21.11 25.86 14.13
N TRP A 168 -21.04 26.08 12.82
CA TRP A 168 -20.67 25.08 11.83
C TRP A 168 -19.17 25.05 11.53
N TYR A 169 -18.48 26.15 11.80
CA TYR A 169 -17.02 26.24 11.77
C TYR A 169 -16.48 26.49 13.17
N THR A 170 -15.20 26.18 13.36
CA THR A 170 -14.50 26.37 14.62
C THR A 170 -13.04 26.71 14.38
N ASP A 171 -12.45 27.41 15.33
CA ASP A 171 -11.03 27.69 15.46
C ASP A 171 -10.34 26.87 16.57
N GLN A 172 -11.08 26.02 17.29
CA GLN A 172 -10.56 25.29 18.47
C GLN A 172 -9.32 24.42 18.18
N PRO A 173 -9.19 23.73 17.03
CA PRO A 173 -7.97 23.01 16.69
C PRO A 173 -6.70 23.87 16.68
N LYS A 174 -6.83 25.20 16.47
CA LYS A 174 -5.69 26.12 16.54
C LYS A 174 -4.94 26.05 17.87
N GLU A 175 -5.66 25.93 18.99
CA GLU A 175 -5.02 25.84 20.32
C GLU A 175 -4.34 24.49 20.53
N VAL A 176 -4.85 23.41 19.94
CA VAL A 176 -4.16 22.11 19.91
C VAL A 176 -2.83 22.25 19.17
N LEU A 177 -2.87 22.74 17.93
CA LEU A 177 -1.69 22.88 17.07
C LEU A 177 -0.64 23.81 17.69
N LYS A 178 -1.08 24.86 18.41
CA LYS A 178 -0.19 25.76 19.17
C LYS A 178 0.49 25.08 20.35
N LYS A 179 -0.21 24.22 21.10
CA LYS A 179 0.35 23.55 22.29
C LYS A 179 1.17 22.31 21.94
N TYR A 180 0.90 21.69 20.80
CA TYR A 180 1.46 20.40 20.41
C TYR A 180 3.00 20.34 20.40
N PRO A 181 3.74 21.31 19.80
CA PRO A 181 5.21 21.26 19.79
C PRO A 181 5.82 21.25 21.20
N LYS A 182 5.23 22.02 22.13
CA LYS A 182 5.68 22.03 23.53
C LYS A 182 5.37 20.71 24.23
N TRP A 183 4.20 20.14 23.98
CA TRP A 183 3.79 18.86 24.56
C TRP A 183 4.68 17.70 24.11
N VAL A 184 5.05 17.65 22.83
CA VAL A 184 6.02 16.70 22.26
C VAL A 184 7.35 16.77 23.00
N LYS A 185 7.91 17.98 23.09
CA LYS A 185 9.20 18.24 23.75
C LYS A 185 9.18 17.81 25.21
N ASN A 186 8.11 18.16 25.93
CA ASN A 186 7.97 17.87 27.36
C ASN A 186 7.91 16.36 27.65
N ASN A 187 7.25 15.60 26.78
CA ASN A 187 7.08 14.16 26.96
C ASN A 187 8.22 13.35 26.33
N LYS A 188 9.28 14.01 25.84
CA LYS A 188 10.40 13.39 25.09
C LYS A 188 9.88 12.45 24.00
N ILE A 189 8.74 12.80 23.41
CA ILE A 189 8.14 12.03 22.35
C ILE A 189 9.10 12.21 21.18
N ILE A 190 9.74 11.13 20.78
CA ILE A 190 10.33 11.03 19.45
C ILE A 190 9.11 11.03 18.54
N LEU A 191 8.64 12.23 18.19
CA LEU A 191 7.88 12.32 16.97
C LEU A 191 8.84 11.78 15.93
N ILE A 192 8.42 10.73 15.24
CA ILE A 192 8.72 10.68 13.82
C ILE A 192 7.98 11.92 13.29
N GLU A 193 8.59 13.09 13.48
CA GLU A 193 8.33 14.17 12.58
C GLU A 193 8.60 13.47 11.25
N LYS A 194 7.59 13.47 10.38
CA LYS A 194 7.89 13.89 9.02
C LYS A 194 8.49 15.28 9.18
N GLU A 195 9.73 15.29 9.62
CA GLU A 195 10.71 16.23 9.25
C GLU A 195 10.49 16.15 7.74
N THR A 196 9.80 17.16 7.20
CA THR A 196 10.09 17.57 5.85
C THR A 196 11.52 18.07 5.98
N VAL A 197 12.44 17.12 6.18
CA VAL A 197 13.79 17.26 5.73
C VAL A 197 13.54 17.48 4.26
N LYS A 198 13.57 18.75 3.90
CA LYS A 198 14.31 19.16 2.73
C LYS A 198 15.79 18.73 2.92
N LYS A 199 16.07 17.48 3.32
CA LYS A 199 17.29 16.80 2.93
C LYS A 199 17.03 16.56 1.47
N LYS A 200 17.40 17.57 0.69
CA LYS A 200 17.80 17.29 -0.66
C LYS A 200 18.88 16.21 -0.51
N PRO A 201 18.70 15.01 -1.06
CA PRO A 201 19.72 13.98 -0.98
C PRO A 201 21.04 14.59 -1.41
N THR A 202 22.11 14.19 -0.73
CA THR A 202 23.46 14.76 -0.96
C THR A 202 23.84 14.64 -2.44
N ASP A 203 23.38 13.56 -3.07
CA ASP A 203 23.34 13.35 -4.51
C ASP A 203 21.90 12.98 -4.94
N GLU A 204 21.28 13.81 -5.77
CA GLU A 204 19.91 13.61 -6.26
C GLU A 204 19.73 12.43 -7.21
N TYR A 205 20.82 11.78 -7.61
CA TYR A 205 20.82 10.55 -8.39
C TYR A 205 21.32 9.33 -7.61
N ASN A 206 21.89 9.50 -6.42
CA ASN A 206 22.38 8.41 -5.57
C ASN A 206 21.93 8.66 -4.11
N ILE A 207 20.84 8.01 -3.75
CA ILE A 207 20.16 8.18 -2.46
C ILE A 207 20.42 6.95 -1.60
N VAL A 208 20.75 7.13 -0.32
CA VAL A 208 20.93 6.03 0.63
C VAL A 208 19.76 5.99 1.62
N VAL A 209 19.14 4.81 1.77
CA VAL A 209 18.13 4.53 2.79
C VAL A 209 18.75 3.63 3.86
N SER A 210 18.59 4.00 5.14
CA SER A 210 19.06 3.21 6.27
C SER A 210 18.24 3.47 7.53
N HIS A 211 17.77 2.42 8.19
CA HIS A 211 16.99 2.52 9.43
C HIS A 211 17.75 3.14 10.62
N ASP A 212 19.08 3.01 10.65
CA ASP A 212 19.92 3.55 11.71
C ASP A 212 20.14 5.07 11.63
N GLY A 213 19.55 5.74 10.62
CA GLY A 213 19.67 7.17 10.39
C GLY A 213 20.98 7.59 9.71
N ASN A 214 21.87 6.65 9.38
CA ASN A 214 23.14 6.92 8.69
C ASN A 214 22.98 7.05 7.15
N GLY A 215 21.75 7.12 6.65
CA GLY A 215 21.41 7.38 5.25
C GLY A 215 20.86 8.79 5.01
N ASP A 216 20.50 9.08 3.75
CA ASP A 216 19.72 10.27 3.40
C ASP A 216 18.28 10.17 3.96
N PHE A 217 17.70 8.97 3.95
CA PHE A 217 16.35 8.67 4.44
C PHE A 217 16.33 7.41 5.33
N THR A 218 15.29 7.27 6.15
CA THR A 218 15.01 6.06 6.96
C THR A 218 13.87 5.21 6.39
N SER A 219 13.09 5.76 5.45
CA SER A 219 11.99 5.10 4.72
C SER A 219 12.28 5.06 3.22
N ILE A 220 11.95 3.92 2.59
CA ILE A 220 12.10 3.75 1.15
C ILE A 220 11.06 4.61 0.41
N GLN A 221 9.80 4.64 0.87
CA GLN A 221 8.77 5.44 0.22
C GLN A 221 9.06 6.95 0.29
N GLU A 222 9.65 7.43 1.38
CA GLU A 222 10.08 8.82 1.49
C GLU A 222 11.20 9.17 0.49
N ALA A 223 12.19 8.28 0.33
CA ALA A 223 13.24 8.44 -0.67
C ALA A 223 12.68 8.48 -2.11
N ILE A 224 11.69 7.64 -2.42
CA ILE A 224 10.99 7.65 -3.72
C ILE A 224 10.24 8.97 -3.91
N ASN A 225 9.50 9.42 -2.90
CA ASN A 225 8.73 10.68 -2.97
C ASN A 225 9.63 11.92 -3.11
N ALA A 226 10.85 11.86 -2.56
CA ALA A 226 11.85 12.92 -2.69
C ALA A 226 12.65 12.87 -4.00
N SER A 227 12.57 11.76 -4.75
CA SER A 227 13.27 11.59 -6.03
C SER A 227 12.64 12.44 -7.14
N LYS A 228 13.45 12.84 -8.12
CA LYS A 228 12.96 13.61 -9.27
C LYS A 228 11.88 12.85 -10.04
N SER A 229 10.82 13.57 -10.40
CA SER A 229 9.89 13.14 -11.44
C SER A 229 10.54 13.30 -12.82
N PHE A 230 10.34 12.31 -13.69
CA PHE A 230 10.81 12.24 -15.08
C PHE A 230 12.32 12.51 -15.24
N PRO A 231 13.20 11.78 -14.53
CA PRO A 231 14.62 12.08 -14.54
C PRO A 231 15.27 11.68 -15.88
N TYR A 232 16.16 12.54 -16.39
CA TYR A 232 16.95 12.25 -17.58
C TYR A 232 18.02 11.16 -17.35
N GLN A 233 18.49 11.05 -16.10
CA GLN A 233 19.48 10.07 -15.65
C GLN A 233 18.85 9.13 -14.64
N ARG A 234 19.44 7.94 -14.48
CA ARG A 234 18.98 6.94 -13.53
C ARG A 234 19.12 7.45 -12.10
N VAL A 235 18.05 7.38 -11.32
CA VAL A 235 18.08 7.62 -9.87
C VAL A 235 18.25 6.27 -9.19
N THR A 236 19.29 6.14 -8.38
CA THR A 236 19.59 4.94 -7.61
C THR A 236 19.26 5.20 -6.15
N ILE A 237 18.42 4.35 -5.57
CA ILE A 237 18.17 4.28 -4.14
C ILE A 237 18.86 3.02 -3.63
N PHE A 238 19.97 3.19 -2.93
CA PHE A 238 20.68 2.12 -2.23
C PHE A 238 20.06 1.92 -0.85
N ILE A 239 19.65 0.70 -0.53
CA ILE A 239 18.90 0.37 0.68
C ILE A 239 19.78 -0.53 1.53
N LYS A 240 20.19 -0.06 2.71
CA LYS A 240 20.98 -0.85 3.65
C LYS A 240 20.20 -2.03 4.21
N ASP A 241 20.92 -3.03 4.70
CA ASP A 241 20.36 -4.18 5.41
C ASP A 241 19.37 -3.74 6.50
N GLY A 242 18.20 -4.40 6.55
CA GLY A 242 17.09 -4.03 7.43
C GLY A 242 15.77 -4.61 6.96
N ILE A 243 14.79 -4.67 7.88
CA ILE A 243 13.42 -5.07 7.59
C ILE A 243 12.55 -3.82 7.51
N TYR A 244 12.18 -3.45 6.29
CA TYR A 244 11.35 -2.30 5.97
C TYR A 244 9.89 -2.73 5.86
N GLU A 245 9.13 -2.54 6.94
CA GLU A 245 7.67 -2.77 6.96
C GLU A 245 6.95 -1.58 6.33
N GLU A 246 6.95 -1.55 4.99
CA GLU A 246 6.43 -0.44 4.19
C GLU A 246 5.62 -0.97 3.00
N LYS A 247 4.47 -0.34 2.74
CA LYS A 247 3.75 -0.52 1.48
C LYS A 247 4.25 0.49 0.46
N ILE A 248 4.96 0.01 -0.56
CA ILE A 248 5.72 0.85 -1.48
C ILE A 248 5.02 0.95 -2.83
N LYS A 249 4.97 2.17 -3.36
CA LYS A 249 4.55 2.47 -4.73
C LYS A 249 5.64 3.28 -5.44
N ILE A 250 6.16 2.72 -6.53
CA ILE A 250 6.97 3.43 -7.52
C ILE A 250 6.00 4.10 -8.49
N HIS A 251 5.81 5.41 -8.34
CA HIS A 251 4.84 6.15 -9.15
C HIS A 251 5.26 6.20 -10.61
N GLU A 252 4.29 6.26 -11.51
CA GLU A 252 4.49 6.35 -12.96
C GLU A 252 5.47 7.45 -13.42
N TRP A 253 5.57 8.56 -12.67
CA TRP A 253 6.50 9.65 -12.96
C TRP A 253 7.93 9.43 -12.44
N ASN A 254 8.21 8.38 -11.65
CA ASN A 254 9.56 8.05 -11.19
C ASN A 254 10.26 7.08 -12.16
N THR A 255 10.29 7.42 -13.45
CA THR A 255 10.92 6.59 -14.50
C THR A 255 12.42 6.44 -14.29
N ASN A 256 13.01 5.37 -14.83
CA ASN A 256 14.46 5.11 -14.75
C ASN A 256 15.02 5.07 -13.32
N LEU A 257 14.22 4.60 -12.36
CA LEU A 257 14.58 4.46 -10.95
C LEU A 257 15.11 3.05 -10.66
N SER A 258 16.10 2.96 -9.77
CA SER A 258 16.68 1.70 -9.29
C SER A 258 16.54 1.58 -7.78
N LEU A 259 16.06 0.43 -7.30
CA LEU A 259 16.19 0.01 -5.91
C LEU A 259 17.30 -1.04 -5.81
N ILE A 260 18.37 -0.75 -5.08
CA ILE A 260 19.49 -1.68 -4.92
C ILE A 260 19.65 -1.97 -3.44
N GLY A 261 19.37 -3.19 -3.01
CA GLY A 261 19.65 -3.60 -1.64
C GLY A 261 21.14 -3.86 -1.41
N GLU A 262 21.57 -3.69 -0.16
CA GLU A 262 22.89 -4.07 0.31
C GLU A 262 23.09 -5.58 0.25
N SER A 263 22.04 -6.34 0.59
CA SER A 263 22.04 -7.79 0.41
C SER A 263 20.64 -8.34 0.15
N LYS A 264 20.59 -9.37 -0.71
CA LYS A 264 19.35 -10.10 -1.02
C LYS A 264 18.74 -10.72 0.24
N GLU A 265 19.57 -11.19 1.16
CA GLU A 265 19.15 -11.93 2.35
C GLU A 265 18.69 -11.04 3.51
N LYS A 266 19.15 -9.78 3.58
CA LYS A 266 18.89 -8.92 4.76
C LYS A 266 18.27 -7.57 4.43
N THR A 267 18.28 -7.12 3.17
CA THR A 267 17.46 -5.98 2.74
C THR A 267 16.06 -6.49 2.39
N ILE A 268 15.12 -6.41 3.33
CA ILE A 268 13.80 -7.03 3.22
C ILE A 268 12.72 -5.94 3.23
N ILE A 269 11.88 -5.91 2.19
CA ILE A 269 10.67 -5.09 2.11
C ILE A 269 9.48 -6.01 2.40
N THR A 270 8.70 -5.70 3.43
CA THR A 270 7.62 -6.57 3.92
C THR A 270 6.32 -5.81 4.16
N TYR A 271 5.20 -6.47 3.86
CA TYR A 271 3.86 -6.03 4.27
C TYR A 271 2.92 -7.24 4.35
N ASP A 272 1.68 -7.06 4.81
CA ASP A 272 0.77 -8.18 5.14
C ASP A 272 -0.66 -7.99 4.62
N ASP A 273 -0.87 -7.13 3.61
CA ASP A 273 -2.19 -6.95 3.03
C ASP A 273 -2.65 -8.19 2.24
N TYR A 274 -3.95 -8.49 2.35
CA TYR A 274 -4.59 -9.61 1.65
C TYR A 274 -6.03 -9.25 1.25
N PHE A 275 -6.62 -10.05 0.37
CA PHE A 275 -7.91 -9.77 -0.27
C PHE A 275 -9.01 -9.39 0.74
N GLY A 276 -9.16 -10.21 1.80
CA GLY A 276 -10.17 -9.99 2.83
C GLY A 276 -9.94 -8.73 3.66
N LYS A 277 -8.68 -8.30 3.85
CA LYS A 277 -8.32 -7.07 4.57
C LYS A 277 -8.64 -5.82 3.76
N MET A 278 -8.52 -5.88 2.42
CA MET A 278 -8.84 -4.74 1.55
C MET A 278 -10.35 -4.50 1.47
N ASN A 279 -11.15 -5.57 1.30
CA ASN A 279 -12.61 -5.50 1.26
C ASN A 279 -13.17 -4.45 0.26
N LEU A 280 -12.51 -4.28 -0.89
CA LEU A 280 -12.87 -3.37 -1.99
C LEU A 280 -13.66 -4.10 -3.09
N GLY A 281 -14.26 -5.25 -2.78
CA GLY A 281 -14.95 -6.11 -3.74
C GLY A 281 -13.98 -6.89 -4.64
N ARG A 282 -14.40 -7.17 -5.89
CA ARG A 282 -13.70 -8.07 -6.83
C ARG A 282 -12.27 -7.64 -7.18
N ASN A 283 -11.93 -6.36 -6.97
CA ASN A 283 -10.63 -5.80 -7.30
C ASN A 283 -9.65 -5.78 -6.11
N SER A 284 -10.05 -6.33 -4.96
CA SER A 284 -9.26 -6.28 -3.71
C SER A 284 -7.83 -6.78 -3.90
N THR A 285 -7.60 -7.85 -4.66
CA THR A 285 -6.26 -8.40 -4.96
C THR A 285 -5.28 -7.33 -5.43
N PHE A 286 -5.70 -6.39 -6.28
CA PHE A 286 -4.79 -5.41 -6.88
C PHE A 286 -4.34 -4.33 -5.89
N TYR A 287 -4.90 -4.30 -4.69
CA TYR A 287 -4.50 -3.41 -3.61
C TYR A 287 -3.68 -4.12 -2.53
N THR A 288 -3.40 -5.43 -2.64
CA THR A 288 -2.71 -6.20 -1.58
C THR A 288 -1.19 -6.20 -1.69
N TYR A 289 -0.62 -5.50 -2.67
CA TYR A 289 0.82 -5.48 -2.93
C TYR A 289 1.63 -5.00 -1.72
N THR A 290 2.82 -5.58 -1.56
CA THR A 290 3.89 -4.99 -0.74
C THR A 290 4.63 -3.92 -1.54
N LEU A 291 5.01 -4.22 -2.78
CA LEU A 291 5.62 -3.29 -3.73
C LEU A 291 4.80 -3.21 -5.03
N LEU A 292 4.38 -2.01 -5.42
CA LEU A 292 3.76 -1.70 -6.72
C LEU A 292 4.70 -0.88 -7.59
N VAL A 293 4.94 -1.33 -8.82
CA VAL A 293 5.76 -0.63 -9.82
C VAL A 293 4.89 -0.16 -10.97
N GLU A 294 4.73 1.15 -11.12
CA GLU A 294 4.07 1.77 -12.28
C GLU A 294 5.07 2.48 -13.20
N ALA A 295 6.26 2.83 -12.71
CA ALA A 295 7.31 3.50 -13.48
C ALA A 295 7.99 2.61 -14.53
N ASN A 296 8.10 3.14 -15.76
CA ASN A 296 8.87 2.51 -16.83
C ASN A 296 10.38 2.57 -16.58
N ASP A 297 11.11 1.64 -17.20
CA ASP A 297 12.57 1.54 -17.10
C ASP A 297 13.07 1.32 -15.65
N PHE A 298 12.23 0.73 -14.78
CA PHE A 298 12.54 0.42 -13.39
C PHE A 298 13.50 -0.78 -13.27
N TYR A 299 14.37 -0.73 -12.26
CA TYR A 299 15.26 -1.82 -11.91
C TYR A 299 15.25 -2.09 -10.41
N ALA A 300 15.29 -3.35 -10.01
CA ALA A 300 15.57 -3.73 -8.63
C ALA A 300 16.59 -4.87 -8.57
N SER A 301 17.51 -4.80 -7.60
CA SER A 301 18.42 -5.91 -7.34
C SER A 301 18.86 -6.05 -5.90
N ASN A 302 19.30 -7.25 -5.54
CA ASN A 302 19.91 -7.59 -4.24
C ASN A 302 19.00 -7.27 -3.05
N LEU A 303 17.71 -7.59 -3.14
CA LEU A 303 16.75 -7.39 -2.05
C LEU A 303 15.67 -8.48 -2.03
N THR A 304 14.95 -8.55 -0.92
CA THR A 304 13.77 -9.41 -0.74
C THR A 304 12.51 -8.56 -0.72
N ILE A 305 11.47 -8.98 -1.47
CA ILE A 305 10.13 -8.42 -1.41
C ILE A 305 9.20 -9.53 -0.95
N GLN A 306 8.48 -9.35 0.17
CA GLN A 306 7.65 -10.40 0.73
C GLN A 306 6.28 -9.90 1.20
N ASN A 307 5.26 -10.75 1.01
CA ASN A 307 3.98 -10.57 1.67
C ASN A 307 3.79 -11.66 2.75
N THR A 308 3.66 -11.23 4.00
CA THR A 308 3.61 -12.11 5.18
C THR A 308 2.21 -12.42 5.68
N SER A 309 1.16 -12.17 4.90
CA SER A 309 -0.23 -12.40 5.31
C SER A 309 -0.56 -13.88 5.61
N GLY A 310 0.26 -14.82 5.13
CA GLY A 310 -0.02 -16.26 5.22
C GLY A 310 -1.03 -16.75 4.17
N GLU A 311 -1.58 -17.95 4.38
CA GLU A 311 -2.59 -18.56 3.49
C GLU A 311 -4.01 -18.03 3.74
N VAL A 312 -4.21 -16.73 3.57
CA VAL A 312 -5.48 -16.02 3.83
C VAL A 312 -6.22 -15.61 2.55
N GLY A 313 -5.89 -16.24 1.43
CA GLY A 313 -6.35 -15.87 0.09
C GLY A 313 -5.30 -15.04 -0.66
N GLN A 314 -5.73 -14.25 -1.64
CA GLN A 314 -4.83 -13.49 -2.52
C GLN A 314 -4.06 -12.41 -1.77
N ALA A 315 -2.72 -12.42 -1.89
CA ALA A 315 -1.82 -11.48 -1.22
C ALA A 315 -0.55 -11.27 -2.05
N VAL A 316 -0.41 -10.10 -2.65
CA VAL A 316 0.64 -9.82 -3.63
C VAL A 316 1.89 -9.33 -2.91
N ALA A 317 3.06 -9.91 -3.21
CA ALA A 317 4.35 -9.38 -2.78
C ALA A 317 4.80 -8.28 -3.75
N LEU A 318 4.89 -8.61 -5.04
CA LEU A 318 5.29 -7.68 -6.09
C LEU A 318 4.20 -7.55 -7.17
N SER A 319 3.74 -6.32 -7.39
CA SER A 319 2.86 -5.95 -8.49
C SER A 319 3.62 -5.09 -9.49
N VAL A 320 3.73 -5.55 -10.73
CA VAL A 320 4.37 -4.80 -11.82
C VAL A 320 3.32 -4.43 -12.85
N PHE A 321 3.03 -3.14 -12.97
CA PHE A 321 2.13 -2.56 -13.96
C PHE A 321 2.91 -1.55 -14.83
N SER A 322 3.93 -2.05 -15.54
CA SER A 322 4.86 -1.19 -16.27
C SER A 322 5.63 -1.91 -17.39
N ASP A 323 6.32 -1.14 -18.25
CA ASP A 323 7.19 -1.62 -19.32
C ASP A 323 8.67 -1.42 -18.99
N LYS A 324 9.51 -2.32 -19.52
CA LYS A 324 10.97 -2.37 -19.34
C LYS A 324 11.40 -2.45 -17.88
N VAL A 325 10.79 -3.37 -17.15
CA VAL A 325 11.16 -3.65 -15.75
C VAL A 325 12.17 -4.77 -15.70
N VAL A 326 13.26 -4.58 -14.93
CA VAL A 326 14.25 -5.62 -14.66
C VAL A 326 14.33 -5.87 -13.15
N ILE A 327 14.15 -7.12 -12.73
CA ILE A 327 14.33 -7.57 -11.35
C ILE A 327 15.44 -8.63 -11.38
N GLU A 328 16.58 -8.34 -10.75
CA GLU A 328 17.77 -9.18 -10.82
C GLU A 328 18.26 -9.58 -9.42
N ASN A 329 18.54 -10.86 -9.19
CA ASN A 329 19.05 -11.35 -7.90
C ASN A 329 18.20 -10.91 -6.70
N CYS A 330 16.87 -11.11 -6.79
CA CYS A 330 15.93 -10.80 -5.71
C CYS A 330 15.22 -12.07 -5.22
N ASN A 331 14.71 -12.01 -3.98
CA ASN A 331 13.70 -12.94 -3.48
C ASN A 331 12.32 -12.30 -3.59
N ILE A 332 11.33 -13.04 -4.10
CA ILE A 332 9.93 -12.62 -4.15
C ILE A 332 9.10 -13.69 -3.44
N LEU A 333 8.67 -13.38 -2.21
CA LEU A 333 8.15 -14.37 -1.27
C LEU A 333 6.68 -14.13 -0.96
N GLY A 334 5.87 -15.19 -0.99
CA GLY A 334 4.44 -15.09 -0.69
C GLY A 334 3.74 -16.45 -0.64
N ASN A 335 2.43 -16.42 -0.84
CA ASN A 335 1.58 -17.61 -0.92
C ASN A 335 0.73 -17.55 -2.20
N GLN A 336 -0.56 -17.26 -2.09
CA GLN A 336 -1.42 -17.13 -3.26
C GLN A 336 -1.25 -15.74 -3.88
N ASP A 337 -1.10 -15.70 -5.21
CA ASP A 337 -0.96 -14.47 -6.00
C ASP A 337 0.33 -13.66 -5.67
N THR A 338 1.47 -14.34 -5.35
CA THR A 338 2.74 -13.70 -4.95
C THR A 338 3.24 -12.60 -5.91
N LEU A 339 3.27 -12.88 -7.21
CA LEU A 339 3.84 -12.00 -8.25
C LEU A 339 2.78 -11.71 -9.32
N TYR A 340 2.35 -10.44 -9.38
CA TYR A 340 1.44 -9.95 -10.39
C TYR A 340 2.19 -9.19 -11.49
N VAL A 341 2.16 -9.68 -12.73
CA VAL A 341 2.86 -9.09 -13.88
C VAL A 341 1.87 -8.63 -14.96
N SER A 342 1.76 -7.32 -15.16
CA SER A 342 0.74 -6.66 -15.99
C SER A 342 1.23 -5.32 -16.58
N GLY A 343 0.31 -4.48 -17.07
CA GLY A 343 0.61 -3.16 -17.66
C GLY A 343 0.41 -3.08 -19.17
N ASP A 344 0.51 -1.86 -19.71
CA ASP A 344 0.52 -1.58 -21.15
C ASP A 344 1.98 -1.55 -21.64
N GLY A 345 2.31 -2.22 -22.74
CA GLY A 345 3.71 -2.37 -23.21
C GLY A 345 4.59 -3.35 -22.42
N ASN A 346 4.19 -3.73 -21.20
CA ASN A 346 4.48 -4.89 -20.33
C ASN A 346 5.67 -5.86 -20.56
N ARG A 347 6.84 -5.42 -21.03
CA ARG A 347 8.03 -6.28 -21.07
C ARG A 347 8.77 -6.25 -19.74
N GLN A 348 8.92 -7.42 -19.13
CA GLN A 348 9.44 -7.56 -17.78
C GLN A 348 10.44 -8.71 -17.74
N TYR A 349 11.56 -8.50 -17.08
CA TYR A 349 12.67 -9.44 -17.04
C TYR A 349 13.07 -9.74 -15.60
N PHE A 350 12.91 -11.00 -15.20
CA PHE A 350 13.30 -11.52 -13.90
C PHE A 350 14.51 -12.42 -14.12
N LYS A 351 15.63 -12.12 -13.48
CA LYS A 351 16.89 -12.81 -13.73
C LYS A 351 17.55 -13.20 -12.41
N ASP A 352 17.98 -14.45 -12.30
CA ASP A 352 18.67 -14.98 -11.11
C ASP A 352 17.84 -14.79 -9.80
N CYS A 353 16.51 -14.75 -9.92
CA CYS A 353 15.59 -14.54 -8.80
C CYS A 353 15.16 -15.85 -8.15
N TYR A 354 14.79 -15.79 -6.87
CA TYR A 354 14.04 -16.86 -6.20
C TYR A 354 12.60 -16.38 -6.00
N ILE A 355 11.62 -17.18 -6.42
CA ILE A 355 10.19 -16.84 -6.37
C ILE A 355 9.43 -18.01 -5.77
N GLU A 356 8.68 -17.78 -4.70
CA GLU A 356 7.90 -18.82 -4.04
C GLU A 356 6.42 -18.48 -3.86
N GLY A 357 5.59 -19.53 -3.79
CA GLY A 357 4.19 -19.38 -3.48
C GLY A 357 3.40 -20.68 -3.53
N THR A 358 2.08 -20.55 -3.44
CA THR A 358 1.14 -21.68 -3.39
C THR A 358 0.30 -21.75 -4.65
N THR A 359 -0.74 -20.91 -4.76
CA THR A 359 -1.70 -20.93 -5.87
C THR A 359 -1.52 -19.72 -6.76
N ASP A 360 -1.40 -19.95 -8.08
CA ASP A 360 -1.33 -18.90 -9.10
C ASP A 360 -0.26 -17.85 -8.78
N PHE A 361 0.84 -18.27 -8.15
CA PHE A 361 1.75 -17.33 -7.51
C PHE A 361 2.57 -16.49 -8.52
N ILE A 362 2.52 -16.83 -9.82
CA ILE A 362 2.91 -15.95 -10.92
C ILE A 362 1.71 -15.76 -11.87
N PHE A 363 1.12 -14.57 -11.89
CA PHE A 363 -0.12 -14.34 -12.65
C PHE A 363 -0.15 -12.97 -13.32
N GLY A 364 -1.05 -12.82 -14.31
CA GLY A 364 -1.25 -11.57 -15.03
C GLY A 364 -1.11 -11.69 -16.54
N LYS A 365 -0.90 -10.57 -17.23
CA LYS A 365 -1.04 -10.44 -18.70
C LYS A 365 0.25 -10.01 -19.43
N ALA A 366 1.36 -9.87 -18.70
CA ALA A 366 2.61 -9.34 -19.23
C ALA A 366 3.34 -10.25 -20.24
N THR A 367 4.24 -9.65 -21.02
CA THR A 367 5.38 -10.37 -21.62
C THR A 367 6.48 -10.45 -20.57
N ALA A 368 6.54 -11.56 -19.84
CA ALA A 368 7.48 -11.74 -18.73
C ALA A 368 8.49 -12.85 -19.05
N LEU A 369 9.77 -12.52 -19.02
CA LEU A 369 10.87 -13.47 -19.12
C LEU A 369 11.44 -13.73 -17.73
N PHE A 370 11.50 -15.00 -17.34
CA PHE A 370 12.20 -15.49 -16.16
C PHE A 370 13.42 -16.27 -16.63
N GLU A 371 14.62 -15.85 -16.26
CA GLU A 371 15.86 -16.51 -16.67
C GLU A 371 16.70 -16.88 -15.45
N ASN A 372 17.15 -18.14 -15.39
CA ASN A 372 17.96 -18.67 -14.29
C ASN A 372 17.31 -18.51 -12.90
N CYS A 373 15.98 -18.44 -12.84
CA CYS A 373 15.26 -18.30 -11.58
C CYS A 373 15.04 -19.66 -10.90
N ILE A 374 14.93 -19.65 -9.57
CA ILE A 374 14.36 -20.75 -8.80
C ILE A 374 12.89 -20.44 -8.56
N ILE A 375 12.03 -21.36 -8.96
CA ILE A 375 10.57 -21.27 -8.85
C ILE A 375 10.14 -22.34 -7.83
N HIS A 376 9.78 -21.91 -6.62
CA HIS A 376 9.60 -22.80 -5.47
C HIS A 376 8.12 -22.94 -5.07
N SER A 377 7.60 -24.16 -5.13
CA SER A 377 6.20 -24.46 -4.85
C SER A 377 6.00 -24.91 -3.40
N LYS A 378 5.14 -24.20 -2.66
CA LYS A 378 4.84 -24.48 -1.24
C LYS A 378 3.58 -25.33 -1.03
N LYS A 379 2.83 -25.60 -2.10
CA LYS A 379 1.56 -26.34 -2.04
C LYS A 379 1.26 -27.05 -3.36
N ASN A 380 0.55 -28.18 -3.28
CA ASN A 380 -0.06 -28.85 -4.44
C ASN A 380 -1.09 -27.94 -5.09
N SER A 381 -0.68 -27.17 -6.10
CA SER A 381 -1.51 -26.16 -6.77
C SER A 381 -0.91 -25.79 -8.14
N TYR A 382 -0.87 -24.50 -8.49
CA TYR A 382 -0.50 -24.00 -9.82
C TYR A 382 0.60 -22.95 -9.72
N ILE A 383 1.66 -23.11 -10.52
CA ILE A 383 2.73 -22.11 -10.62
C ILE A 383 2.22 -20.84 -11.30
N THR A 384 1.62 -21.00 -12.49
CA THR A 384 1.22 -19.85 -13.32
C THR A 384 -0.28 -19.73 -13.57
N ALA A 385 -0.76 -18.49 -13.59
CA ALA A 385 -2.09 -18.13 -14.07
C ALA A 385 -2.03 -16.98 -15.10
N ALA A 386 -1.67 -17.33 -16.33
CA ALA A 386 -1.52 -16.36 -17.40
C ALA A 386 -2.87 -15.87 -17.95
N ALA A 387 -2.92 -14.59 -18.30
CA ALA A 387 -4.03 -13.88 -18.93
C ALA A 387 -3.58 -13.10 -20.16
N THR A 388 -2.60 -13.65 -20.90
CA THR A 388 -2.05 -13.08 -22.13
C THR A 388 -3.18 -12.68 -23.08
N PRO A 389 -3.21 -11.43 -23.58
CA PRO A 389 -4.24 -10.98 -24.53
C PRO A 389 -4.07 -11.66 -25.89
N GLU A 390 -5.20 -11.82 -26.61
CA GLU A 390 -5.19 -12.25 -28.01
C GLU A 390 -4.25 -11.37 -28.86
N GLY A 391 -3.52 -11.99 -29.78
CA GLY A 391 -2.57 -11.29 -30.66
C GLY A 391 -1.21 -10.98 -30.04
N THR A 392 -1.03 -11.09 -28.73
CA THR A 392 0.28 -10.90 -28.08
C THR A 392 1.23 -12.05 -28.42
N GLU A 393 2.43 -11.77 -28.93
CA GLU A 393 3.34 -12.83 -29.38
C GLU A 393 3.85 -13.71 -28.24
N PHE A 394 4.30 -13.09 -27.15
CA PHE A 394 4.87 -13.74 -25.97
C PHE A 394 4.00 -13.49 -24.73
N GLY A 395 3.87 -14.51 -23.87
CA GLY A 395 3.29 -14.38 -22.53
C GLY A 395 4.38 -14.58 -21.49
N PHE A 396 4.23 -15.59 -20.64
CA PHE A 396 5.27 -15.98 -19.70
C PHE A 396 6.27 -16.93 -20.36
N VAL A 397 7.56 -16.64 -20.21
CA VAL A 397 8.64 -17.48 -20.72
C VAL A 397 9.62 -17.74 -19.57
N PHE A 398 9.78 -19.00 -19.21
CA PHE A 398 10.76 -19.47 -18.23
C PHE A 398 11.91 -20.11 -19.00
N LYS A 399 13.14 -19.67 -18.71
CA LYS A 399 14.32 -20.13 -19.43
C LYS A 399 15.44 -20.48 -18.45
N ASN A 400 15.95 -21.70 -18.54
CA ASN A 400 17.01 -22.21 -17.66
C ASN A 400 16.64 -22.10 -16.16
N CYS A 401 15.35 -22.13 -15.82
CA CYS A 401 14.90 -22.04 -14.43
C CYS A 401 14.92 -23.43 -13.75
N GLN A 402 15.02 -23.45 -12.43
CA GLN A 402 14.82 -24.64 -11.62
C GLN A 402 13.44 -24.57 -10.95
N LEU A 403 12.62 -25.61 -11.13
CA LEU A 403 11.35 -25.76 -10.44
C LEU A 403 11.56 -26.70 -9.27
N THR A 404 11.37 -26.19 -8.06
CA THR A 404 11.55 -26.90 -6.78
C THR A 404 10.27 -26.84 -5.95
N SER A 405 10.22 -27.60 -4.87
CA SER A 405 9.07 -27.60 -3.97
C SER A 405 9.48 -27.92 -2.55
N GLU A 406 8.57 -27.65 -1.61
CA GLU A 406 8.61 -28.23 -0.27
C GLU A 406 8.57 -29.76 -0.35
N ALA A 407 9.09 -30.42 0.69
CA ALA A 407 9.40 -31.86 0.66
C ALA A 407 8.16 -32.76 0.50
N ASP A 408 7.00 -32.33 0.97
CA ASP A 408 5.72 -33.05 0.95
C ASP A 408 4.84 -32.72 -0.26
N ILE A 409 5.31 -31.83 -1.14
CA ILE A 409 4.58 -31.34 -2.31
C ILE A 409 4.94 -32.19 -3.53
N ASN A 410 3.92 -32.77 -4.17
CA ASN A 410 4.11 -33.68 -5.30
C ASN A 410 3.04 -33.60 -6.41
N GLU A 411 2.07 -32.68 -6.31
CA GLU A 411 0.98 -32.54 -7.27
C GLU A 411 0.80 -31.10 -7.74
N VAL A 412 1.85 -30.52 -8.32
CA VAL A 412 1.84 -29.15 -8.85
C VAL A 412 1.66 -29.15 -10.37
N TYR A 413 0.83 -28.24 -10.85
CA TYR A 413 0.72 -27.91 -12.27
C TYR A 413 1.63 -26.74 -12.64
N LEU A 414 2.25 -26.80 -13.81
CA LEU A 414 3.00 -25.71 -14.44
C LEU A 414 2.15 -24.45 -14.63
N GLY A 415 0.84 -24.62 -14.84
CA GLY A 415 -0.08 -23.50 -14.88
C GLY A 415 -1.48 -23.80 -15.38
N ARG A 416 -2.30 -22.74 -15.40
CA ARG A 416 -3.69 -22.76 -15.87
C ARG A 416 -4.11 -21.43 -16.51
N PRO A 417 -5.00 -21.42 -17.52
CA PRO A 417 -5.34 -20.22 -18.27
C PRO A 417 -6.37 -19.36 -17.52
N TRP A 418 -5.90 -18.25 -16.91
CA TRP A 418 -6.81 -17.28 -16.31
C TRP A 418 -7.67 -16.59 -17.38
N ARG A 419 -7.12 -16.38 -18.58
CA ARG A 419 -7.86 -16.03 -19.82
C ARG A 419 -7.53 -17.02 -20.94
N ILE A 420 -8.44 -17.16 -21.90
CA ILE A 420 -8.41 -18.26 -22.87
C ILE A 420 -7.20 -18.22 -23.83
N TYR A 421 -6.64 -17.04 -24.13
CA TYR A 421 -5.44 -16.88 -24.97
C TYR A 421 -4.11 -16.93 -24.19
N ALA A 422 -4.13 -17.44 -22.95
CA ALA A 422 -2.96 -17.52 -22.08
C ALA A 422 -1.77 -18.21 -22.76
N LYS A 423 -0.57 -17.68 -22.55
CA LYS A 423 0.68 -18.28 -23.05
C LYS A 423 1.70 -18.42 -21.93
N THR A 424 2.19 -19.64 -21.74
CA THR A 424 3.26 -19.96 -20.80
C THR A 424 4.19 -20.99 -21.44
N ILE A 425 5.50 -20.70 -21.45
CA ILE A 425 6.50 -21.57 -22.08
C ILE A 425 7.65 -21.84 -21.11
N PHE A 426 8.06 -23.10 -20.95
CA PHE A 426 9.26 -23.50 -20.21
C PHE A 426 10.35 -24.02 -21.16
N ILE A 427 11.56 -23.47 -21.09
CA ILE A 427 12.66 -23.75 -22.00
C ILE A 427 13.91 -24.10 -21.19
N ASN A 428 14.43 -25.31 -21.36
CA ASN A 428 15.62 -25.82 -20.67
C ASN A 428 15.50 -25.74 -19.13
N CYS A 429 14.31 -25.91 -18.59
CA CYS A 429 14.11 -25.85 -17.14
C CYS A 429 14.37 -27.21 -16.50
N GLU A 430 14.95 -27.22 -15.31
CA GLU A 430 15.03 -28.43 -14.48
C GLU A 430 13.75 -28.53 -13.64
N MET A 431 13.01 -29.63 -13.78
CA MET A 431 11.72 -29.86 -13.13
C MET A 431 11.82 -30.98 -12.11
N GLY A 432 11.57 -30.66 -10.83
CA GLY A 432 11.45 -31.64 -9.76
C GLY A 432 10.26 -32.60 -9.95
N ASN A 433 10.28 -33.72 -9.23
CA ASN A 433 9.25 -34.78 -9.30
C ASN A 433 7.85 -34.34 -8.85
N HIS A 434 7.72 -33.13 -8.30
CA HIS A 434 6.44 -32.59 -7.86
C HIS A 434 5.53 -32.10 -8.99
N ILE A 435 6.07 -31.96 -10.20
CA ILE A 435 5.28 -31.57 -11.36
C ILE A 435 4.43 -32.75 -11.81
N LYS A 436 3.11 -32.55 -11.87
CA LYS A 436 2.17 -33.59 -12.31
C LYS A 436 2.48 -34.05 -13.73
N PRO A 437 2.28 -35.34 -14.05
CA PRO A 437 2.48 -35.85 -15.41
C PRO A 437 1.67 -35.09 -16.47
N GLU A 438 0.43 -34.69 -16.14
CA GLU A 438 -0.44 -33.88 -17.00
C GLU A 438 0.15 -32.50 -17.31
N GLY A 439 0.98 -31.97 -16.41
CA GLY A 439 1.68 -30.68 -16.51
C GLY A 439 0.78 -29.46 -16.37
N TRP A 440 -0.36 -29.44 -17.03
CA TRP A 440 -1.21 -28.25 -17.16
C TRP A 440 -2.68 -28.55 -16.83
N HIS A 441 -3.40 -27.53 -16.39
CA HIS A 441 -4.83 -27.61 -16.12
C HIS A 441 -5.58 -26.53 -16.92
N ASN A 442 -6.74 -26.85 -17.48
CA ASN A 442 -7.48 -25.95 -18.39
C ASN A 442 -8.36 -24.90 -17.66
N TRP A 443 -8.23 -24.75 -16.34
CA TRP A 443 -9.11 -23.91 -15.50
C TRP A 443 -10.59 -24.37 -15.52
N ALA A 444 -10.88 -25.62 -15.85
CA ALA A 444 -12.26 -26.06 -16.15
C ALA A 444 -12.90 -25.23 -17.30
N LYS A 445 -12.10 -24.79 -18.27
CA LYS A 445 -12.51 -24.10 -19.50
C LYS A 445 -12.08 -24.91 -20.72
N PRO A 446 -12.91 -25.84 -21.23
CA PRO A 446 -12.59 -26.62 -22.42
C PRO A 446 -12.27 -25.75 -23.65
N GLU A 447 -12.84 -24.55 -23.74
CA GLU A 447 -12.56 -23.59 -24.81
C GLU A 447 -11.14 -23.00 -24.77
N ALA A 448 -10.49 -22.98 -23.59
CA ALA A 448 -9.11 -22.53 -23.46
C ALA A 448 -8.13 -23.51 -24.12
N GLU A 449 -8.47 -24.80 -24.21
CA GLU A 449 -7.64 -25.83 -24.86
C GLU A 449 -7.44 -25.56 -26.36
N LYS A 450 -8.31 -24.74 -26.97
CA LYS A 450 -8.25 -24.38 -28.39
C LYS A 450 -7.37 -23.15 -28.67
N THR A 451 -7.18 -22.29 -27.66
CA THR A 451 -6.62 -20.94 -27.85
C THR A 451 -5.41 -20.65 -26.98
N ALA A 452 -5.27 -21.30 -25.82
CA ALA A 452 -4.10 -21.17 -24.98
C ALA A 452 -2.88 -21.82 -25.66
N TYR A 453 -1.69 -21.28 -25.39
CA TYR A 453 -0.44 -21.80 -25.93
C TYR A 453 0.54 -22.13 -24.81
N TYR A 454 0.43 -23.36 -24.30
CA TYR A 454 1.28 -23.87 -23.22
C TYR A 454 2.29 -24.85 -23.79
N ALA A 455 3.57 -24.58 -23.58
CA ALA A 455 4.63 -25.31 -24.26
C ALA A 455 5.88 -25.56 -23.43
N GLU A 456 6.60 -26.63 -23.76
CA GLU A 456 7.88 -27.00 -23.15
C GLU A 456 8.95 -27.22 -24.24
N TYR A 457 10.22 -26.99 -23.91
CA TYR A 457 11.37 -27.29 -24.77
C TYR A 457 12.57 -27.75 -23.97
N GLN A 458 13.03 -28.98 -24.17
CA GLN A 458 14.29 -29.50 -23.60
C GLN A 458 14.46 -29.32 -22.08
N SER A 459 13.35 -29.32 -21.34
CA SER A 459 13.38 -29.40 -19.88
C SER A 459 13.94 -30.76 -19.43
N THR A 460 14.57 -30.79 -18.26
CA THR A 460 15.20 -31.96 -17.65
C THR A 460 14.67 -32.20 -16.23
N GLY A 461 15.11 -33.26 -15.56
CA GLY A 461 14.66 -33.60 -14.20
C GLY A 461 13.45 -34.54 -14.19
N SER A 462 13.12 -35.06 -13.00
CA SER A 462 12.12 -36.12 -12.84
C SER A 462 10.68 -35.71 -13.17
N GLY A 463 10.35 -34.41 -13.10
CA GLY A 463 9.04 -33.87 -13.51
C GLY A 463 8.92 -33.50 -15.00
N SER A 464 10.00 -33.64 -15.77
CA SER A 464 10.06 -33.15 -17.17
C SER A 464 9.49 -34.10 -18.22
N ASN A 465 9.12 -35.34 -17.85
CA ASN A 465 8.60 -36.30 -18.83
C ASN A 465 7.29 -35.79 -19.45
N SER A 466 7.33 -35.51 -20.76
CA SER A 466 6.22 -34.95 -21.51
C SER A 466 5.21 -35.96 -22.04
N GLU A 467 5.44 -37.28 -21.92
CA GLU A 467 4.61 -38.33 -22.54
C GLU A 467 3.15 -38.32 -22.08
N LYS A 468 2.90 -37.88 -20.84
CA LYS A 468 1.57 -37.84 -20.22
C LYS A 468 0.97 -36.43 -20.14
N ARG A 469 1.61 -35.44 -20.77
CA ARG A 469 1.08 -34.08 -20.79
C ARG A 469 -0.29 -34.06 -21.45
N VAL A 470 -1.13 -33.12 -21.01
CA VAL A 470 -2.43 -32.90 -21.65
C VAL A 470 -2.28 -32.68 -23.16
N ALA A 471 -3.18 -33.26 -23.95
CA ALA A 471 -3.06 -33.33 -25.41
C ALA A 471 -3.07 -31.95 -26.11
N TRP A 472 -3.60 -30.92 -25.45
CA TRP A 472 -3.63 -29.55 -25.96
C TRP A 472 -2.36 -28.74 -25.66
N SER A 473 -1.41 -29.30 -24.89
CA SER A 473 -0.09 -28.69 -24.70
C SER A 473 0.85 -28.97 -25.87
N HIS A 474 2.00 -28.29 -25.91
CA HIS A 474 2.93 -28.38 -27.03
C HIS A 474 4.36 -28.70 -26.59
N GLN A 475 5.03 -29.57 -27.34
CA GLN A 475 6.48 -29.70 -27.28
C GLN A 475 7.08 -28.90 -28.45
N LEU A 476 7.89 -27.89 -28.15
CA LEU A 476 8.46 -27.05 -29.20
C LEU A 476 9.50 -27.84 -30.00
N LYS A 477 9.53 -27.59 -31.31
CA LYS A 477 10.65 -27.99 -32.17
C LYS A 477 11.79 -26.98 -32.04
N LYS A 478 13.02 -27.42 -32.36
CA LYS A 478 14.21 -26.55 -32.38
C LYS A 478 14.02 -25.26 -33.18
N CYS A 479 13.31 -25.30 -34.30
CA CYS A 479 13.02 -24.11 -35.11
C CYS A 479 12.06 -23.13 -34.43
N GLN A 480 11.11 -23.62 -33.63
CA GLN A 480 10.20 -22.79 -32.84
C GLN A 480 10.93 -22.18 -31.63
N ALA A 481 11.74 -22.99 -30.93
CA ALA A 481 12.54 -22.52 -29.80
C ALA A 481 13.49 -21.36 -30.18
N LYS A 482 14.02 -21.34 -31.42
CA LYS A 482 14.83 -20.21 -31.96
C LYS A 482 14.10 -18.85 -32.00
N LYS A 483 12.77 -18.82 -31.81
CA LYS A 483 12.01 -17.57 -31.67
C LYS A 483 12.09 -16.97 -30.26
N TYR A 484 12.38 -17.79 -29.25
CA TYR A 484 12.42 -17.39 -27.84
C TYR A 484 13.83 -16.96 -27.40
N THR A 485 14.42 -16.02 -28.14
CA THR A 485 15.65 -15.32 -27.71
C THR A 485 15.27 -14.13 -26.84
N ILE A 486 16.10 -13.77 -25.85
CA ILE A 486 15.90 -12.61 -24.96
C ILE A 486 15.52 -11.36 -25.77
N LYS A 487 16.33 -11.03 -26.80
CA LYS A 487 16.11 -9.89 -27.70
C LYS A 487 14.74 -9.88 -28.41
N LYS A 488 14.16 -11.04 -28.74
CA LYS A 488 12.85 -11.12 -29.40
C LYS A 488 11.71 -10.95 -28.40
N ILE A 489 11.85 -11.53 -27.21
CA ILE A 489 10.86 -11.46 -26.13
C ILE A 489 10.79 -10.04 -25.58
N LEU A 490 11.95 -9.44 -25.28
CA LEU A 490 12.06 -8.13 -24.63
C LEU A 490 12.21 -6.96 -25.62
N GLY A 491 12.42 -7.23 -26.91
CA GLY A 491 12.59 -6.22 -27.96
C GLY A 491 13.78 -5.27 -27.76
N GLU A 492 13.98 -4.35 -28.72
CA GLU A 492 14.99 -3.28 -28.64
C GLU A 492 14.31 -1.90 -28.66
N LYS A 493 14.74 -0.98 -27.79
CA LYS A 493 14.66 0.50 -27.96
C LYS A 493 15.10 1.24 -26.68
N LYS A 494 16.36 1.70 -26.67
CA LYS A 494 16.67 3.08 -26.29
C LYS A 494 17.01 3.81 -27.60
N ARG A 495 16.30 4.89 -27.93
CA ARG A 495 16.70 5.76 -29.05
C ARG A 495 18.14 6.22 -28.76
N ASN A 496 19.07 6.01 -29.70
CA ASN A 496 20.46 6.45 -29.67
C ASN A 496 21.41 5.75 -28.67
N SER A 497 21.21 4.46 -28.37
CA SER A 497 22.12 3.65 -27.54
C SER A 497 22.38 2.29 -28.17
N ASN A 498 23.65 1.85 -28.20
CA ASN A 498 24.04 0.48 -28.59
C ASN A 498 23.76 -0.57 -27.48
N HIS A 499 23.31 -0.14 -26.30
CA HIS A 499 23.00 -1.02 -25.16
C HIS A 499 21.50 -1.36 -25.09
N LEU A 500 21.22 -2.62 -24.74
CA LEU A 500 19.87 -3.13 -24.52
C LEU A 500 19.32 -2.58 -23.20
N TRP A 501 17.99 -2.33 -23.12
CA TRP A 501 17.39 -1.71 -21.93
C TRP A 501 17.50 -2.59 -20.68
N TYR A 502 17.66 -3.90 -20.87
CA TYR A 502 17.80 -4.91 -19.83
C TYR A 502 19.25 -5.22 -19.46
N GLU A 503 20.23 -4.55 -20.08
CA GLU A 503 21.65 -4.62 -19.70
C GLU A 503 21.96 -3.42 -18.79
N ILE A 504 21.69 -3.56 -17.49
CA ILE A 504 21.98 -2.51 -16.52
C ILE A 504 23.44 -2.64 -16.09
N ASN A 505 24.29 -1.72 -16.55
CA ASN A 505 25.65 -1.60 -16.04
C ASN A 505 25.59 -1.19 -14.57
N GLN A 506 25.97 -2.08 -13.66
CA GLN A 506 26.17 -1.70 -12.26
C GLN A 506 27.28 -0.67 -12.22
N VAL A 507 26.98 0.52 -11.69
CA VAL A 507 28.03 1.49 -11.34
C VAL A 507 28.87 0.80 -10.28
N LYS A 508 30.11 0.45 -10.63
CA LYS A 508 31.08 -0.06 -9.66
C LYS A 508 31.24 1.03 -8.60
N ASN A 509 30.93 0.69 -7.35
CA ASN A 509 31.26 1.51 -6.18
C ASN A 509 32.75 1.85 -6.16
#